data_AF-A0A914V0R0-F1
#
_entry.id   AF-A0A914V0R0-F1
#
_cell.length_a   1.000
_cell.length_b   1.000
_cell.length_c   1.000
_cell.angle_alpha   90.00
_cell.angle_beta   90.00
_cell.angle_gamma   90.00
#
_symmetry.space_group_name_H-M   'P 1'
#
loop_
_entity.id
_entity.type
_entity.pdbx_description
1 polymer ?
#
loop_
_entity_poly.entity_id
_entity_poly.type
_entity_poly.pdbx_seq_one_letter_code
_entity_poly.pdbx_strand_id
1 'polypeptide(L)'
;MTVLSEEAASRRLRAVDASQESIETTSLWIMHHKDSADTMLHSWMNVFRIGTEKQRLALFYVANDVCQKTRKRPGYDMLRSAFVPRLIGAMSLIRSDEAMKSKIIRVVDIWEQREVFEKPTIGELRSALSMTYEDSSDVDERLLLEFDPATLITDLEKFQKIEAAIEKARVILSK
;
A
#
# COMPACT_ATOMS: atom_id res chain seq x y z
N MET A 1 -19.74 2.07 -16.00
CA MET A 1 -18.65 1.98 -15.01
C MET A 1 -17.33 2.07 -15.75
N THR A 2 -16.57 3.14 -15.53
CA THR A 2 -15.18 3.23 -16.03
C THR A 2 -14.31 2.33 -15.17
N VAL A 3 -13.75 1.29 -15.77
CA VAL A 3 -12.75 0.44 -15.11
C VAL A 3 -11.53 1.32 -14.81
N LEU A 4 -11.19 1.43 -13.54
CA LEU A 4 -10.03 2.19 -13.12
C LEU A 4 -8.76 1.36 -13.34
N SER A 5 -7.78 1.88 -14.07
CA SER A 5 -6.49 1.21 -14.25
C SER A 5 -5.55 1.46 -13.07
N GLU A 6 -4.64 0.51 -12.82
CA GLU A 6 -3.64 0.62 -11.75
C GLU A 6 -2.69 1.82 -11.98
N GLU A 7 -2.36 2.13 -13.24
CA GLU A 7 -1.52 3.26 -13.61
C GLU A 7 -2.21 4.59 -13.33
N ALA A 8 -3.51 4.69 -13.60
CA ALA A 8 -4.29 5.88 -13.32
C ALA A 8 -4.36 6.14 -11.81
N ALA A 9 -4.60 5.09 -11.01
CA ALA A 9 -4.57 5.18 -9.56
C ALA A 9 -3.19 5.55 -9.04
N SER A 10 -2.14 4.86 -9.50
CA SER A 10 -0.76 5.13 -9.12
C SER A 10 -0.33 6.56 -9.44
N ARG A 11 -0.67 7.08 -10.62
CA ARG A 11 -0.34 8.45 -11.01
C ARG A 11 -0.97 9.47 -10.06
N ARG A 12 -2.25 9.29 -9.73
CA ARG A 12 -2.96 10.18 -8.80
C ARG A 12 -2.36 10.11 -7.39
N LEU A 13 -2.12 8.90 -6.90
CA LEU A 13 -1.55 8.66 -5.56
C LEU A 13 -0.13 9.23 -5.41
N ARG A 14 0.68 9.21 -6.47
CA ARG A 14 2.01 9.85 -6.47
C ARG A 14 1.95 11.38 -6.39
N ALA A 15 0.87 11.99 -6.85
CA ALA A 15 0.67 13.43 -6.82
C ALA A 15 0.12 13.95 -5.47
N VAL A 16 -0.18 13.04 -4.53
CA VAL A 16 -0.68 13.42 -3.20
C VAL A 16 0.40 14.14 -2.41
N ASP A 17 0.01 15.24 -1.76
CA ASP A 17 0.82 15.96 -0.80
C ASP A 17 0.07 16.17 0.53
N ALA A 18 0.70 16.83 1.49
CA ALA A 18 0.16 17.02 2.82
C ALA A 18 -0.86 18.17 2.94
N SER A 19 -1.25 18.82 1.83
CA SER A 19 -2.28 19.86 1.84
C SER A 19 -3.66 19.24 2.04
N GLN A 20 -4.53 19.98 2.74
CA GLN A 20 -5.89 19.52 3.01
C GLN A 20 -6.67 19.28 1.70
N GLU A 21 -6.51 20.16 0.72
CA GLU A 21 -7.16 20.04 -0.58
C GLU A 21 -6.75 18.76 -1.33
N SER A 22 -5.44 18.43 -1.36
CA SER A 22 -4.93 17.21 -1.99
C SER A 22 -5.47 15.95 -1.30
N ILE A 23 -5.50 15.96 0.03
CA ILE A 23 -6.00 14.85 0.85
C ILE A 23 -7.49 14.64 0.61
N GLU A 24 -8.31 15.69 0.70
CA GLU A 24 -9.77 15.61 0.55
C GLU A 24 -10.19 15.24 -0.87
N THR A 25 -9.53 15.81 -1.87
CA THR A 25 -9.83 15.53 -3.28
C THR A 25 -9.46 14.09 -3.65
N THR A 26 -8.41 13.55 -3.04
CA THR A 26 -8.02 12.15 -3.25
C THR A 26 -8.93 11.19 -2.48
N SER A 27 -9.29 11.52 -1.24
CA SER A 27 -10.18 10.67 -0.44
C SER A 27 -11.58 10.56 -1.06
N LEU A 28 -12.15 11.67 -1.54
CA LEU A 28 -13.43 11.67 -2.23
C LEU A 28 -13.38 10.84 -3.51
N TRP A 29 -12.27 10.91 -4.24
CA TRP A 29 -12.07 10.12 -5.43
C TRP A 29 -11.98 8.61 -5.13
N ILE A 30 -11.29 8.21 -4.06
CA ILE A 30 -11.26 6.82 -3.59
C ILE A 30 -12.68 6.37 -3.20
N MET A 31 -13.43 7.19 -2.47
CA MET A 31 -14.81 6.88 -2.09
C MET A 31 -15.74 6.77 -3.31
N HIS A 32 -15.54 7.57 -4.34
CA HIS A 32 -16.32 7.48 -5.58
C HIS A 32 -16.07 6.17 -6.32
N HIS A 33 -14.82 5.67 -6.31
CA HIS A 33 -14.42 4.44 -6.99
C HIS A 33 -14.37 3.23 -6.06
N LYS A 34 -15.23 3.19 -5.02
CA LYS A 34 -15.25 2.11 -4.02
C LYS A 34 -15.40 0.70 -4.64
N ASP A 35 -16.04 0.58 -5.80
CA ASP A 35 -16.22 -0.70 -6.50
C ASP A 35 -14.89 -1.22 -7.10
N SER A 36 -13.88 -0.33 -7.24
CA SER A 36 -12.50 -0.64 -7.64
C SER A 36 -11.52 -0.45 -6.48
N ALA A 37 -12.00 -0.58 -5.23
CA ALA A 37 -11.20 -0.39 -4.02
C ALA A 37 -9.94 -1.26 -4.03
N ASP A 38 -10.06 -2.52 -4.40
CA ASP A 38 -8.93 -3.45 -4.37
C ASP A 38 -7.76 -2.97 -5.26
N THR A 39 -8.01 -2.63 -6.52
CA THR A 39 -6.99 -2.08 -7.43
C THR A 39 -6.38 -0.77 -6.88
N MET A 40 -7.21 0.14 -6.36
CA MET A 40 -6.70 1.39 -5.78
C MET A 40 -5.82 1.16 -4.56
N LEU A 41 -6.21 0.24 -3.70
CA LEU A 41 -5.50 -0.07 -2.46
C LEU A 41 -4.22 -0.86 -2.71
N HIS A 42 -4.18 -1.67 -3.77
CA HIS A 42 -2.93 -2.23 -4.30
C HIS A 42 -1.99 -1.11 -4.77
N SER A 43 -2.46 -0.19 -5.62
CA SER A 43 -1.65 0.96 -6.03
C SER A 43 -1.20 1.82 -4.86
N TRP A 44 -2.07 2.05 -3.87
CA TRP A 44 -1.76 2.81 -2.66
C TRP A 44 -0.58 2.20 -1.91
N MET A 45 -0.60 0.87 -1.70
CA MET A 45 0.50 0.17 -1.05
C MET A 45 1.79 0.21 -1.88
N ASN A 46 1.69 0.04 -3.20
CA ASN A 46 2.84 0.11 -4.11
C ASN A 46 3.51 1.50 -4.03
N VAL A 47 2.73 2.58 -4.06
CA VAL A 47 3.26 3.94 -3.91
C VAL A 47 3.80 4.18 -2.49
N PHE A 48 3.12 3.67 -1.46
CA PHE A 48 3.58 3.82 -0.07
C PHE A 48 4.96 3.18 0.16
N ARG A 49 5.19 1.98 -0.39
CA ARG A 49 6.47 1.25 -0.26
C ARG A 49 7.67 2.04 -0.78
N ILE A 50 7.54 2.61 -1.97
CA ILE A 50 8.64 3.33 -2.65
C ILE A 50 8.65 4.84 -2.35
N GLY A 51 7.60 5.36 -1.73
CA GLY A 51 7.45 6.78 -1.45
C GLY A 51 8.38 7.28 -0.34
N THR A 52 8.69 8.57 -0.39
CA THR A 52 9.41 9.28 0.69
C THR A 52 8.56 9.34 1.96
N GLU A 53 9.15 9.64 3.11
CA GLU A 53 8.44 9.79 4.39
C GLU A 53 7.29 10.81 4.29
N LYS A 54 7.53 11.95 3.62
CA LYS A 54 6.50 12.96 3.35
C LYS A 54 5.34 12.39 2.55
N GLN A 55 5.62 11.62 1.51
CA GLN A 55 4.60 11.01 0.67
C GLN A 55 3.82 9.91 1.41
N ARG A 56 4.52 9.06 2.17
CA ARG A 56 3.89 8.05 3.03
C ARG A 56 2.94 8.69 4.03
N LEU A 57 3.36 9.78 4.68
CA LEU A 57 2.52 10.47 5.66
C LEU A 57 1.29 11.08 5.00
N ALA A 58 1.44 11.70 3.83
CA ALA A 58 0.32 12.25 3.07
C ALA A 58 -0.68 11.15 2.63
N LEU A 59 -0.18 10.01 2.13
CA LEU A 59 -0.99 8.84 1.79
C LEU A 59 -1.71 8.25 3.01
N PHE A 60 -1.06 8.26 4.18
CA PHE A 60 -1.68 7.84 5.42
C PHE A 60 -2.81 8.79 5.84
N TYR A 61 -2.64 10.10 5.65
CA TYR A 61 -3.71 11.06 5.89
C TYR A 61 -4.89 10.91 4.93
N VAL A 62 -4.65 10.54 3.67
CA VAL A 62 -5.73 10.14 2.74
C VAL A 62 -6.50 8.93 3.30
N ALA A 63 -5.79 7.88 3.72
CA ALA A 63 -6.44 6.70 4.30
C ALA A 63 -7.25 7.05 5.56
N ASN A 64 -6.70 7.89 6.42
CA ASN A 64 -7.40 8.42 7.60
C ASN A 64 -8.71 9.13 7.24
N ASP A 65 -8.66 10.05 6.27
CA ASP A 65 -9.84 10.81 5.86
C ASP A 65 -10.91 9.89 5.23
N VAL A 66 -10.52 8.92 4.40
CA VAL A 66 -11.45 7.93 3.85
C VAL A 66 -12.10 7.10 4.97
N CYS A 67 -11.31 6.54 5.89
CA CYS A 67 -11.83 5.67 6.95
C CYS A 67 -12.81 6.44 7.88
N GLN A 68 -12.49 7.68 8.22
CA GLN A 68 -13.37 8.52 9.04
C GLN A 68 -14.66 8.91 8.30
N LYS A 69 -14.57 9.35 7.03
CA LYS A 69 -15.74 9.72 6.21
C LYS A 69 -16.67 8.54 5.94
N THR A 70 -16.12 7.33 5.85
CA THR A 70 -16.89 6.10 5.57
C THR A 70 -17.48 5.45 6.81
N ARG A 71 -17.01 5.76 8.03
CA ARG A 71 -17.50 5.17 9.30
C ARG A 71 -19.04 5.13 9.39
N LYS A 72 -19.71 6.25 9.13
CA LYS A 72 -21.17 6.39 9.29
C LYS A 72 -21.94 6.32 7.96
N ARG A 73 -21.28 5.96 6.86
CA ARG A 73 -21.88 6.00 5.52
C ARG A 73 -22.24 4.58 5.06
N PRO A 74 -23.54 4.25 4.94
CA PRO A 74 -23.96 2.93 4.50
C PRO A 74 -23.37 2.54 3.14
N GLY A 75 -22.98 1.27 3.01
CA GLY A 75 -22.43 0.72 1.76
C GLY A 75 -20.96 1.08 1.49
N TYR A 76 -20.23 1.55 2.51
CA TYR A 76 -18.78 1.80 2.44
C TYR A 76 -17.97 0.90 3.38
N ASP A 77 -18.62 -0.02 4.11
CA ASP A 77 -17.95 -0.90 5.07
C ASP A 77 -16.90 -1.78 4.41
N MET A 78 -17.17 -2.30 3.20
CA MET A 78 -16.20 -3.08 2.42
C MET A 78 -14.94 -2.29 2.09
N LEU A 79 -15.08 -1.00 1.70
CA LEU A 79 -13.94 -0.13 1.43
C LEU A 79 -13.12 0.09 2.71
N ARG A 80 -13.77 0.39 3.83
CA ARG A 80 -13.10 0.59 5.12
C ARG A 80 -12.37 -0.66 5.57
N SER A 81 -13.00 -1.83 5.49
CA SER A 81 -12.37 -3.11 5.85
C SER A 81 -11.21 -3.47 4.92
N ALA A 82 -11.29 -3.13 3.62
CA ALA A 82 -10.21 -3.38 2.67
C ALA A 82 -8.93 -2.57 2.98
N PHE A 83 -9.05 -1.42 3.66
CA PHE A 83 -7.88 -0.65 4.12
C PHE A 83 -7.10 -1.37 5.22
N VAL A 84 -7.75 -2.16 6.09
CA VAL A 84 -7.12 -2.77 7.28
C VAL A 84 -5.81 -3.53 6.96
N PRO A 85 -5.78 -4.53 6.06
CA PRO A 85 -4.54 -5.25 5.74
C PRO A 85 -3.47 -4.33 5.13
N ARG A 86 -3.88 -3.27 4.42
CA ARG A 86 -2.94 -2.28 3.86
C ARG A 86 -2.38 -1.36 4.95
N LEU A 87 -3.19 -0.97 5.92
CA LEU A 87 -2.74 -0.16 7.06
C LEU A 87 -1.73 -0.92 7.92
N ILE A 88 -1.98 -2.19 8.21
CA ILE A 88 -1.05 -3.06 8.92
C ILE A 88 0.29 -3.15 8.17
N GLY A 89 0.24 -3.44 6.86
CA GLY A 89 1.44 -3.49 6.02
C GLY A 89 2.16 -2.15 5.89
N ALA A 90 1.46 -1.02 6.00
CA ALA A 90 2.07 0.30 5.98
C ALA A 90 2.75 0.63 7.32
N MET A 91 2.13 0.27 8.45
CA MET A 91 2.67 0.50 9.79
C MET A 91 4.02 -0.19 10.00
N SER A 92 4.19 -1.41 9.48
CA SER A 92 5.46 -2.14 9.57
C SER A 92 6.61 -1.53 8.73
N LEU A 93 6.30 -0.57 7.84
CA LEU A 93 7.28 0.16 7.03
C LEU A 93 7.72 1.48 7.66
N ILE A 94 7.08 1.90 8.76
CA ILE A 94 7.34 3.16 9.46
C ILE A 94 8.24 2.86 10.66
N ARG A 95 9.54 2.71 10.41
CA ARG A 95 10.49 2.18 11.42
C ARG A 95 11.38 3.23 12.08
N SER A 96 11.84 4.23 11.33
CA SER A 96 12.97 5.07 11.76
C SER A 96 12.58 6.52 12.07
N ASP A 97 11.43 6.98 11.57
CA ASP A 97 10.98 8.36 11.79
C ASP A 97 10.02 8.44 12.98
N GLU A 98 10.56 8.79 14.15
CA GLU A 98 9.79 9.00 15.37
C GLU A 98 8.75 10.12 15.23
N ALA A 99 9.01 11.14 14.42
CA ALA A 99 8.06 12.23 14.20
C ALA A 99 6.86 11.76 13.37
N MET A 100 7.08 10.93 12.34
CA MET A 100 6.00 10.28 11.59
C MET A 100 5.24 9.28 12.46
N LYS A 101 5.96 8.45 13.23
CA LYS A 101 5.38 7.46 14.14
C LYS A 101 4.44 8.11 15.15
N SER A 102 4.87 9.21 15.79
CA SER A 102 4.04 9.98 16.72
C SER A 102 2.73 10.48 16.08
N LYS A 103 2.79 10.99 14.84
CA LYS A 103 1.60 11.43 14.09
C LYS A 103 0.66 10.27 13.80
N ILE A 104 1.19 9.09 13.48
CA ILE A 104 0.39 7.90 13.16
C ILE A 104 -0.25 7.31 14.40
N ILE A 105 0.47 7.24 15.53
CA ILE A 105 -0.09 6.85 16.83
C ILE A 105 -1.32 7.70 17.14
N ARG A 106 -1.19 9.03 17.00
CA ARG A 106 -2.32 9.95 17.21
C ARG A 106 -3.52 9.65 16.30
N VAL A 107 -3.29 9.26 15.04
CA VAL A 107 -4.39 8.88 14.14
C VAL A 107 -5.07 7.58 14.61
N VAL A 108 -4.30 6.59 15.04
CA VAL A 108 -4.84 5.32 15.57
C VAL A 108 -5.64 5.56 16.85
N ASP A 109 -5.17 6.43 17.75
CA ASP A 109 -5.90 6.81 18.95
C ASP A 109 -7.23 7.52 18.61
N ILE A 110 -7.24 8.37 17.58
CA ILE A 110 -8.47 9.00 17.08
C ILE A 110 -9.42 7.95 16.49
N TRP A 111 -8.91 6.94 15.78
CA TRP A 111 -9.74 5.84 15.26
C TRP A 111 -10.38 5.03 16.38
N GLU A 112 -9.67 4.77 17.47
CA GLU A 112 -10.21 4.11 18.66
C GLU A 112 -11.29 4.97 19.33
N GLN A 113 -10.97 6.24 19.64
CA GLN A 113 -11.88 7.19 20.29
C GLN A 113 -13.17 7.41 19.49
N ARG A 114 -13.05 7.43 18.17
CA ARG A 114 -14.18 7.65 17.26
C ARG A 114 -14.81 6.36 16.77
N GLU A 115 -14.40 5.20 17.27
CA GLU A 115 -14.92 3.88 16.86
C GLU A 115 -14.95 3.75 15.32
N VAL A 116 -13.86 4.12 14.66
CA VAL A 116 -13.67 3.94 13.21
C VAL A 116 -13.39 2.47 12.91
N PHE A 117 -12.62 1.83 13.78
CA PHE A 117 -12.31 0.41 13.76
C PHE A 117 -12.61 -0.20 15.13
N GLU A 118 -12.82 -1.52 15.14
CA GLU A 118 -13.05 -2.27 16.37
C GLU A 118 -11.76 -2.46 17.16
N LYS A 119 -11.88 -2.70 18.47
CA LYS A 119 -10.74 -2.87 19.38
C LYS A 119 -9.71 -3.92 18.91
N PRO A 120 -10.11 -5.10 18.38
CA PRO A 120 -9.13 -6.07 17.87
C PRO A 120 -8.27 -5.48 16.74
N THR A 121 -8.89 -4.80 15.78
CA THR A 121 -8.20 -4.14 14.67
C THR A 121 -7.27 -3.03 15.17
N ILE A 122 -7.70 -2.22 16.14
CA ILE A 122 -6.83 -1.21 16.76
C ILE A 122 -5.61 -1.87 17.42
N GLY A 123 -5.80 -3.00 18.10
CA GLY A 123 -4.72 -3.80 18.68
C GLY A 123 -3.71 -4.26 17.63
N GLU A 124 -4.18 -4.86 16.54
CA GLU A 124 -3.31 -5.29 15.42
C GLU A 124 -2.51 -4.14 14.81
N LEU A 125 -3.15 -2.98 14.61
CA LEU A 125 -2.49 -1.78 14.09
C LEU A 125 -1.40 -1.28 15.03
N ARG A 126 -1.68 -1.23 16.34
CA ARG A 126 -0.67 -0.85 17.36
C ARG A 126 0.49 -1.83 17.38
N SER A 127 0.21 -3.13 17.36
CA SER A 127 1.24 -4.18 17.31
C SER A 127 2.12 -4.04 16.07
N ALA A 128 1.54 -3.79 14.90
CA ALA A 128 2.30 -3.60 13.66
C ALA A 128 3.25 -2.39 13.70
N LEU A 129 2.90 -1.35 14.47
CA LEU A 129 3.73 -0.15 14.64
C LEU A 129 4.80 -0.31 15.73
N SER A 130 4.57 -1.18 16.72
CA SER A 130 5.54 -1.51 17.78
C SER A 130 6.49 -2.63 17.40
N MET A 131 6.19 -3.42 16.36
CA MET A 131 7.01 -4.55 15.93
C MET A 131 8.34 -4.04 15.37
N THR A 132 9.36 -3.98 16.22
CA THR A 132 10.76 -3.91 15.81
C THR A 132 11.16 -5.28 15.27
N TYR A 133 11.94 -5.33 14.20
CA TYR A 133 12.51 -6.57 13.65
C TYR A 133 13.58 -7.17 14.58
N GLU A 134 13.46 -6.99 15.90
CA GLU A 134 14.26 -7.74 16.87
C GLU A 134 13.67 -9.14 17.11
N ASP A 135 12.39 -9.35 16.78
CA ASP A 135 11.70 -10.65 16.91
C ASP A 135 11.65 -11.46 15.59
N SER A 136 12.21 -10.93 14.49
CA SER A 136 12.29 -11.64 13.20
C SER A 136 13.69 -12.17 12.87
N SER A 137 14.57 -12.28 13.86
CA SER A 137 15.88 -12.94 13.71
C SER A 137 15.77 -14.38 13.19
N ASP A 138 14.56 -14.97 13.20
CA ASP A 138 14.28 -16.30 12.66
C ASP A 138 13.70 -16.32 11.23
N VAL A 139 13.38 -15.17 10.60
CA VAL A 139 13.02 -15.18 9.17
C VAL A 139 14.29 -15.14 8.32
N ASP A 140 14.94 -16.30 8.38
CA ASP A 140 15.78 -16.95 7.39
C ASP A 140 16.98 -16.12 6.89
N GLU A 141 17.92 -15.89 7.81
CA GLU A 141 19.32 -15.57 7.49
C GLU A 141 19.88 -16.53 6.41
N ARG A 142 19.38 -17.76 6.35
CA ARG A 142 19.58 -18.72 5.25
C ARG A 142 19.06 -18.22 3.90
N LEU A 143 17.83 -17.73 3.77
CA LEU A 143 17.31 -17.15 2.52
C LEU A 143 18.15 -15.95 2.06
N LEU A 144 18.67 -15.14 3.00
CA LEU A 144 19.57 -14.01 2.67
C LEU A 144 20.96 -14.48 2.23
N LEU A 145 21.47 -15.57 2.80
CA LEU A 145 22.74 -16.19 2.42
C LEU A 145 22.64 -16.99 1.11
N GLU A 146 21.47 -17.56 0.82
CA GLU A 146 21.17 -18.32 -0.40
C GLU A 146 20.76 -17.42 -1.57
N PHE A 147 20.41 -16.15 -1.30
CA PHE A 147 20.10 -15.20 -2.36
C PHE A 147 21.37 -14.75 -3.08
N ASP A 148 21.60 -15.30 -4.27
CA ASP A 148 22.65 -14.86 -5.19
C ASP A 148 22.07 -13.94 -6.29
N PRO A 149 22.35 -12.62 -6.24
CA PRO A 149 21.94 -11.67 -7.26
C PRO A 149 22.47 -12.00 -8.66
N ALA A 150 23.64 -12.64 -8.78
CA ALA A 150 24.24 -12.94 -10.07
C ALA A 150 23.47 -14.05 -10.81
N THR A 151 23.02 -15.06 -10.08
CA THR A 151 22.13 -16.10 -10.62
C THR A 151 20.82 -15.51 -11.10
N LEU A 152 20.20 -14.60 -10.32
CA LEU A 152 18.97 -13.93 -10.72
C LEU A 152 19.14 -13.09 -12.00
N ILE A 153 20.22 -12.32 -12.10
CA ILE A 153 20.53 -11.54 -13.31
C ILE A 153 20.67 -12.47 -14.52
N THR A 154 21.41 -13.57 -14.35
CA THR A 154 21.62 -14.56 -15.40
C THR A 154 20.30 -15.18 -15.87
N ASP A 155 19.40 -15.50 -14.94
CA ASP A 155 18.10 -16.10 -15.26
C ASP A 155 17.14 -15.09 -15.92
N LEU A 156 17.19 -13.81 -15.53
CA LEU A 156 16.47 -12.74 -16.21
C LEU A 156 16.98 -12.54 -17.66
N GLU A 157 18.28 -12.61 -17.88
CA GLU A 157 18.86 -12.56 -19.24
C GLU A 157 18.45 -13.75 -20.09
N LYS A 158 18.41 -14.96 -19.52
CA LYS A 158 17.89 -16.14 -20.22
C LYS A 158 16.41 -15.96 -20.57
N PHE A 159 15.61 -15.42 -19.65
CA PHE A 159 14.19 -15.19 -19.88
C PHE A 159 13.95 -14.21 -21.03
N GLN A 160 14.70 -13.09 -21.09
CA GLN A 160 14.65 -12.14 -22.21
C GLN A 160 15.00 -12.79 -23.56
N LYS A 161 16.01 -13.68 -23.59
CA LYS A 161 16.37 -14.41 -24.81
C LYS A 161 15.26 -15.35 -25.27
N ILE A 162 14.60 -16.02 -24.33
CA ILE A 162 13.46 -16.90 -24.62
C ILE A 162 12.28 -16.09 -25.16
N GLU A 163 11.94 -14.96 -24.54
CA GLU A 163 10.88 -14.08 -25.06
C GLU A 163 11.18 -13.59 -26.47
N ALA A 164 12.41 -13.16 -26.75
CA ALA A 164 12.82 -12.74 -28.09
C ALA A 164 12.75 -13.88 -29.13
N ALA A 165 13.01 -15.12 -28.71
CA ALA A 165 12.88 -16.30 -29.57
C ALA A 165 11.42 -16.65 -29.85
N ILE A 166 10.55 -16.55 -28.83
CA ILE A 166 9.10 -16.75 -28.96
C ILE A 166 8.51 -15.71 -29.93
N GLU A 167 8.90 -14.45 -29.81
CA GLU A 167 8.41 -13.39 -30.70
C GLU A 167 8.85 -13.61 -32.16
N LYS A 168 10.11 -14.03 -32.37
CA LYS A 168 10.59 -14.41 -33.71
C LYS A 168 9.81 -15.61 -34.28
N ALA A 169 9.54 -16.63 -33.48
CA ALA A 169 8.75 -17.78 -33.89
C ALA A 169 7.31 -17.37 -34.24
N ARG A 170 6.72 -16.45 -33.48
CA ARG A 170 5.38 -15.90 -33.73
C ARG A 170 5.29 -15.18 -35.08
N VAL A 171 6.29 -14.36 -35.42
CA VAL A 171 6.37 -13.65 -36.72
C VAL A 171 6.55 -14.60 -37.90
N ILE A 172 7.24 -15.72 -37.69
CA ILE A 172 7.43 -16.75 -38.72
C ILE A 172 6.13 -17.53 -38.95
N LEU A 173 5.41 -17.88 -37.87
CA LEU A 173 4.15 -18.61 -37.94
C LEU A 173 2.95 -17.76 -38.41
N SER A 174 3.09 -16.43 -38.49
CA SER A 174 2.07 -15.51 -39.02
C SER A 174 2.24 -15.17 -40.51
N LYS A 175 3.16 -15.84 -41.22
CA LYS A 175 3.36 -15.74 -42.67
C LYS A 175 2.92 -17.03 -43.34
#